data_AF-C6BA96-F1
#
_entry.id   AF-C6BA96-F1
#
_cell.length_a   1.000
_cell.length_b   1.000
_cell.length_c   1.000
_cell.angle_alpha   90.00
_cell.angle_beta   90.00
_cell.angle_gamma   90.00
#
_symmetry.space_group_name_H-M   'P 1'
#
loop_
_entity.id
_entity.type
_entity.pdbx_description
1 polymer ?
#
loop_
_entity_poly.entity_id
_entity_poly.type
_entity_poly.pdbx_seq_one_letter_code
_entity_poly.pdbx_strand_id
1 'polypeptide(L)' 'MQFLIHSKTIAELEYDDKACLLRVVYKDGRVRSVPDVAPTLVMKIVAQVPVEESPYLMQTAI' A
#
# COMPACT_ATOMS: atom_id res chain seq x y z
N MET A 1 3.42 -7.51 -5.10
CA MET A 1 3.69 -6.06 -5.21
C MET A 1 3.58 -5.44 -3.83
N GLN A 2 4.56 -4.65 -3.38
CA GLN A 2 4.53 -3.99 -2.07
C GLN A 2 4.48 -2.48 -2.27
N PHE A 3 3.61 -1.82 -1.53
CA PHE A 3 3.39 -0.37 -1.56
C PHE A 3 3.50 0.17 -0.14
N LEU A 4 4.45 1.07 0.08
CA LEU A 4 4.54 1.82 1.34
C LEU A 4 3.47 2.89 1.34
N ILE A 5 2.60 2.89 2.34
CA ILE A 5 1.49 3.82 2.43
C ILE A 5 1.75 4.77 3.59
N HIS A 6 1.82 6.07 3.29
CA HIS A 6 1.90 7.08 4.33
C HIS A 6 0.49 7.34 4.90
N SER A 7 0.07 6.50 5.84
CA SER A 7 -1.20 6.67 6.57
C SER A 7 -0.96 6.77 8.07
N LYS A 8 -1.95 7.28 8.79
CA LYS A 8 -1.94 7.32 10.27
C LYS A 8 -1.92 5.91 10.87
N THR A 9 -2.58 4.95 10.22
CA THR A 9 -2.80 3.60 10.78
C THR A 9 -2.10 2.51 9.98
N ILE A 10 -2.03 2.66 8.65
CA ILE A 10 -1.44 1.68 7.74
C ILE A 10 0.03 2.04 7.52
N ALA A 11 0.89 1.04 7.61
CA ALA A 11 2.30 1.15 7.26
C ALA A 11 2.51 0.74 5.79
N GLU A 12 1.95 -0.41 5.41
CA GLU A 12 2.24 -1.02 4.11
C GLU A 12 1.04 -1.79 3.55
N LEU A 13 0.99 -1.89 2.23
CA LEU A 13 0.10 -2.77 1.48
C LEU A 13 0.93 -3.74 0.65
N GLU A 14 0.76 -5.02 0.87
CA GLU A 14 1.36 -6.08 0.06
C GLU A 14 0.25 -6.81 -0.71
N TYR A 15 0.34 -6.84 -2.02
CA TYR A 15 -0.59 -7.54 -2.88
C TYR A 15 0.09 -8.73 -3.57
N ASP A 16 -0.43 -9.93 -3.35
CA ASP A 16 -0.06 -11.14 -4.08
C ASP A 16 -1.02 -11.34 -5.25
N ASP A 17 -0.51 -11.16 -6.47
CA ASP A 17 -1.29 -11.29 -7.70
C ASP A 17 -1.69 -12.74 -8.00
N LYS A 18 -0.86 -13.72 -7.59
CA LYS A 18 -1.15 -15.15 -7.82
C LYS A 18 -2.25 -15.65 -6.91
N ALA A 19 -2.30 -15.13 -5.70
CA ALA A 19 -3.31 -15.48 -4.69
C ALA A 19 -4.48 -14.50 -4.63
N CYS A 20 -4.48 -13.44 -5.45
CA CYS A 20 -5.41 -12.31 -5.36
C CYS A 20 -5.59 -11.79 -3.92
N LEU A 21 -4.50 -11.74 -3.16
CA LEU A 21 -4.51 -11.52 -1.72
C LEU A 21 -3.88 -10.17 -1.38
N LEU A 22 -4.65 -9.28 -0.76
CA LEU A 22 -4.15 -8.04 -0.21
C LEU A 22 -3.85 -8.20 1.28
N ARG A 23 -2.63 -7.90 1.67
CA ARG A 23 -2.17 -7.84 3.05
C ARG A 23 -1.97 -6.38 3.44
N VAL A 24 -2.67 -5.96 4.48
CA VAL A 24 -2.57 -4.64 5.07
C VAL A 24 -1.74 -4.76 6.33
N VAL A 25 -0.55 -4.17 6.32
CA VAL A 25 0.33 -4.08 7.48
C VAL A 25 0.06 -2.75 8.17
N TYR A 26 -0.38 -2.80 9.41
CA TYR A 26 -0.62 -1.62 10.23
C TYR A 26 0.66 -1.21 10.97
N LYS A 27 0.78 0.07 11.34
CA LYS A 27 1.92 0.59 12.12
C LYS A 27 2.09 -0.06 13.51
N ASP A 28 1.01 -0.64 14.04
CA ASP A 28 0.99 -1.44 15.27
C ASP A 28 1.55 -2.86 15.08
N GLY A 29 1.99 -3.23 13.87
CA GLY A 29 2.49 -4.57 13.54
C GLY A 29 1.38 -5.59 13.24
N ARG A 30 0.11 -5.20 13.37
CA ARG A 30 -1.02 -6.04 12.95
C ARG A 30 -1.01 -6.23 11.45
N VAL A 31 -1.33 -7.44 11.01
CA VAL A 31 -1.50 -7.76 9.58
C VAL A 31 -2.92 -8.24 9.36
N ARG A 32 -3.61 -7.64 8.39
CA ARG A 32 -4.92 -8.10 7.94
C ARG A 32 -4.84 -8.56 6.50
N SER A 33 -5.27 -9.79 6.27
CA SER A 33 -5.35 -10.35 4.91
C SER A 33 -6.78 -10.21 4.39
N VAL A 34 -6.91 -9.75 3.16
CA VAL A 34 -8.15 -9.56 2.42
C VAL A 34 -8.04 -10.37 1.13
N PRO A 35 -8.72 -11.52 1.01
CA PRO A 35 -8.71 -12.34 -0.20
C PRO A 35 -9.60 -11.76 -1.29
N ASP A 36 -9.46 -12.28 -2.51
CA ASP A 36 -10.28 -11.96 -3.69
C ASP A 36 -10.30 -10.46 -4.04
N VAL A 37 -9.19 -9.77 -3.78
CA VAL A 37 -9.07 -8.35 -4.11
C VAL A 37 -8.63 -8.19 -5.55
N ALA A 38 -9.46 -7.54 -6.36
CA ALA A 38 -9.11 -7.24 -7.74
C ALA A 38 -7.89 -6.29 -7.78
N PRO A 39 -6.90 -6.54 -8.66
CA PRO A 39 -5.69 -5.72 -8.76
C PRO A 39 -6.00 -4.25 -9.11
N THR A 40 -7.06 -4.02 -9.89
CA THR A 40 -7.55 -2.67 -10.23
C THR A 40 -8.04 -1.90 -9.01
N LEU A 41 -8.62 -2.58 -8.02
CA LEU A 41 -9.05 -1.98 -6.77
C LEU A 41 -7.83 -1.58 -5.92
N VAL A 42 -6.80 -2.44 -5.85
CA VAL A 42 -5.54 -2.12 -5.17
C VAL A 42 -4.90 -0.87 -5.79
N MET A 43 -4.82 -0.79 -7.12
CA MET A 43 -4.27 0.38 -7.80
C MET A 43 -5.06 1.66 -7.52
N LYS A 44 -6.40 1.59 -7.45
CA LYS A 44 -7.22 2.74 -7.05
C LYS A 44 -6.96 3.17 -5.61
N ILE A 45 -6.71 2.23 -4.69
CA ILE A 45 -6.37 2.56 -3.30
C ILE A 45 -5.02 3.26 -3.25
N VAL A 46 -3.99 2.70 -3.90
CA VAL A 46 -2.65 3.28 -3.95
C VAL A 46 -2.66 4.67 -4.60
N ALA A 47 -3.41 4.86 -5.69
CA ALA A 47 -3.50 6.14 -6.39
C ALA A 47 -4.26 7.24 -5.61
N GLN A 48 -5.15 6.86 -4.68
CA GLN A 48 -5.90 7.80 -3.85
C GLN A 48 -5.17 8.17 -2.55
N VAL A 49 -4.08 7.47 -2.21
CA VAL A 49 -3.23 7.90 -1.09
C VAL A 49 -2.55 9.19 -1.54
N PRO A 50 -2.82 10.32 -0.86
CA PRO A 50 -2.23 11.59 -1.26
C PRO A 50 -0.70 11.45 -1.25
N VAL A 51 -0.07 11.77 -2.38
CA VAL A 51 1.37 12.03 -2.44
C VAL A 51 1.61 13.41 -1.80
N GLU A 52 1.16 13.59 -0.56
CA GLU A 52 1.64 14.70 0.25
C GLU A 52 2.96 14.25 0.85
N GLU A 53 4.04 14.73 0.21
CA GLU A 53 5.39 14.81 0.76
C GLU A 53 5.86 13.53 1.45
N SER A 54 5.94 12.42 0.70
CA SER A 54 6.85 11.35 1.12
C SER A 54 8.27 11.91 1.01
N PRO A 55 9.03 12.07 2.12
CA PRO A 55 10.42 12.54 2.05
C PRO A 55 11.33 11.58 1.25
N TYR A 56 10.84 10.38 0.91
CA TYR A 56 11.52 9.42 0.03
C TYR A 56 11.27 9.65 -1.46
N LEU A 57 10.25 10.40 -1.87
CA LEU A 57 10.02 10.77 -3.28
C LEU A 57 10.74 12.06 -3.68
N MET A 58 11.33 12.80 -2.73
CA MET A 58 12.16 13.99 -3.00
C MET A 58 13.63 13.68 -3.30
N GLN A 59 14.01 12.43 -3.60
CA GLN A 59 15.40 12.08 -3.92
C GLN A 59 15.73 11.85 -5.40
N THR A 60 14.80 12.06 -6.33
CA THR A 60 15.13 12.03 -7.77
C THR A 60 14.43 13.13 -8.54
N ALA A 61 14.90 14.36 -8.34
CA ALA A 61 14.90 15.38 -9.38
C ALA A 61 16.32 15.96 -9.42
N ILE A 62 17.17 15.35 -10.24
CA ILE A 62 18.42 15.94 -10.72
C ILE A 62 18.19 16.18 -12.22
#